data_AF-A0A0N0BM26-F1
#
_entry.id   AF-A0A0N0BM26-F1
#
_cell.length_a   1.000
_cell.length_b   1.000
_cell.length_c   1.000
_cell.angle_alpha   90.00
_cell.angle_beta   90.00
_cell.angle_gamma   90.00
#
_symmetry.space_group_name_H-M   'P 1'
#
loop_
_entity.id
_entity.type
_entity.pdbx_description
1 polymer ?
#
loop_
_entity_poly.entity_id
_entity_poly.type
_entity_poly.pdbx_seq_one_letter_code
_entity_poly.pdbx_strand_id
1 'polypeptide(L)'
;MRGLGRVRKGVRGVWVREGAEVPEIPRERGFKPLPKRWVVERTFAWLGRNRRLAKDYEENPRVSEAWVYLGMLRLLVKRLARAA
;
A
#
# COMPACT_ATOMS: atom_id res chain seq x y z
N MET A 1 34.41 6.29 -8.81
CA MET A 1 33.48 6.59 -9.92
C MET A 1 32.42 5.49 -9.99
N ARG A 2 31.18 5.71 -9.51
CA ARG A 2 30.11 4.70 -9.56
C ARG A 2 28.77 5.35 -9.96
N GLY A 3 28.29 5.04 -11.16
CA GLY A 3 26.89 4.66 -11.43
C GLY A 3 25.72 5.64 -11.22
N LEU A 4 25.89 6.96 -11.30
CA LEU A 4 24.74 7.88 -11.41
C LEU A 4 24.35 8.03 -12.87
N GLY A 5 23.16 7.55 -13.27
CA GLY A 5 22.63 7.89 -14.60
C GLY A 5 21.57 6.95 -15.17
N ARG A 6 21.33 5.76 -14.59
CA ARG A 6 20.31 4.84 -15.13
C ARG A 6 19.06 4.83 -14.27
N VAL A 7 18.01 5.52 -14.72
CA VAL A 7 16.66 5.43 -14.15
C VAL A 7 16.16 3.99 -14.33
N ARG A 8 15.85 3.30 -13.23
CA ARG A 8 15.27 1.94 -13.31
C ARG A 8 13.85 2.02 -13.86
N LYS A 9 13.48 1.05 -14.70
CA LYS A 9 12.11 0.94 -15.24
C LYS A 9 11.10 0.79 -14.10
N GLY A 10 10.03 1.57 -14.14
CA GLY A 10 8.95 1.57 -13.12
C GLY A 10 9.18 2.49 -11.92
N VAL A 11 10.27 3.25 -11.88
CA VAL A 11 10.51 4.27 -10.86
C VAL A 11 9.66 5.51 -11.17
N ARG A 12 8.91 6.01 -10.17
CA ARG A 12 8.07 7.21 -10.29
C ARG A 12 8.78 8.52 -9.94
N GLY A 13 9.97 8.45 -9.34
CA GLY A 13 10.77 9.60 -8.94
C GLY A 13 12.19 9.17 -8.60
N VAL A 14 13.18 10.00 -8.94
CA VAL A 14 14.59 9.78 -8.61
C VAL A 14 15.09 11.00 -7.86
N TRP A 15 15.80 10.78 -6.75
CA TRP A 15 16.49 11.85 -6.04
C TRP A 15 17.74 12.24 -6.81
N VAL A 16 17.84 13.52 -7.16
CA VAL A 16 18.95 14.09 -7.91
C VAL A 16 19.67 15.10 -7.02
N ARG A 17 20.99 15.20 -7.15
CA ARG A 17 21.78 16.21 -6.43
C ARG A 17 21.45 17.60 -6.98
N GLU A 18 21.59 18.61 -6.12
CA GLU A 18 21.42 20.00 -6.51
C GLU A 18 22.38 20.37 -7.65
N GLY A 19 21.86 21.02 -8.70
CA GLY A 19 22.61 21.41 -9.89
C GLY A 19 22.81 20.30 -10.95
N ALA A 20 22.40 19.06 -10.69
CA ALA A 20 22.44 18.00 -11.70
C ALA A 20 21.17 18.01 -12.59
N GLU A 21 21.35 17.68 -13.87
CA GLU A 21 20.27 17.63 -14.84
C GLU A 21 19.24 16.55 -14.48
N VAL A 22 17.95 16.90 -14.57
CA VAL A 22 16.86 16.00 -14.20
C VAL A 22 16.66 14.97 -15.31
N PRO A 23 16.85 13.66 -15.05
CA PRO A 23 16.66 12.66 -16.07
C PRO A 23 15.17 12.52 -16.43
N GLU A 24 14.87 12.32 -17.71
CA GLU A 24 13.51 12.02 -18.15
C GLU A 24 13.07 10.66 -17.55
N ILE A 25 11.98 10.68 -16.79
CA ILE A 25 11.40 9.47 -16.19
C ILE A 25 10.36 8.92 -17.16
N PRO A 26 10.59 7.76 -17.80
CA PRO A 26 9.65 7.21 -18.76
C PRO A 26 8.34 6.87 -18.04
N ARG A 27 7.30 7.67 -18.27
CA ARG A 27 5.94 7.34 -17.81
C ARG A 27 5.40 6.24 -18.71
N GLU A 28 5.29 5.05 -18.15
CA GLU A 28 4.64 3.94 -18.83
C GLU A 28 3.16 4.27 -19.00
N ARG A 29 2.67 4.33 -20.24
CA ARG A 29 1.26 4.58 -20.55
C ARG A 29 0.46 3.30 -20.37
N GLY A 30 -0.75 3.43 -19.80
CA GLY A 30 -1.70 2.33 -19.63
C GLY A 30 -1.60 1.59 -18.30
N PHE A 31 -2.58 0.72 -18.05
CA PHE A 31 -2.63 -0.10 -16.85
C PHE A 31 -1.61 -1.24 -16.91
N LYS A 32 -0.79 -1.35 -15.87
CA LYS A 32 0.08 -2.52 -15.67
C LYS A 32 -0.40 -3.37 -14.50
N PRO A 33 -0.77 -4.64 -14.73
CA PRO A 33 -1.10 -5.54 -13.65
C PRO A 33 0.15 -5.78 -12.80
N LEU A 34 0.08 -5.42 -11.51
CA LEU A 34 1.13 -5.73 -10.55
C LEU A 34 0.84 -7.11 -9.94
N PRO A 35 1.84 -8.01 -9.86
CA PRO A 35 1.65 -9.31 -9.23
C PRO A 35 1.23 -9.10 -7.78
N LYS A 36 0.16 -9.80 -7.35
CA LYS A 36 -0.43 -9.73 -6.00
C LYS A 36 -1.13 -8.42 -5.62
N ARG A 37 -1.32 -7.46 -6.53
CA ARG A 37 -2.06 -6.21 -6.23
C ARG A 37 -3.42 -6.46 -5.62
N TRP A 38 -4.15 -7.45 -6.14
CA TRP A 38 -5.46 -7.84 -5.64
C TRP A 38 -5.41 -8.32 -4.18
N VAL A 39 -4.30 -8.88 -3.70
CA VAL A 39 -4.17 -9.34 -2.31
C VAL A 39 -4.20 -8.14 -1.37
N VAL A 40 -3.44 -7.10 -1.71
CA VAL A 40 -3.38 -5.85 -0.93
C VAL A 40 -4.71 -5.12 -0.98
N GLU A 41 -5.27 -4.94 -2.16
CA GLU A 41 -6.56 -4.26 -2.33
C GLU A 41 -7.70 -4.98 -1.60
N ARG A 42 -7.68 -6.32 -1.59
CA ARG A 42 -8.66 -7.13 -0.87
C ARG A 42 -8.57 -6.95 0.65
N THR A 43 -7.37 -6.82 1.20
CA THR A 43 -7.15 -6.49 2.62
C THR A 43 -7.82 -5.16 2.97
N PHE A 44 -7.62 -4.11 2.17
CA PHE A 44 -8.29 -2.83 2.37
C PHE A 44 -9.81 -2.91 2.21
N ALA A 45 -10.30 -3.70 1.26
CA ALA A 45 -11.73 -3.93 1.09
C ALA A 45 -12.37 -4.60 2.33
N TRP A 46 -11.66 -5.47 3.04
CA TRP A 46 -12.15 -6.04 4.30
C TRP A 46 -12.13 -5.03 5.44
N LEU A 47 -11.04 -4.27 5.59
CA LEU A 47 -10.94 -3.24 6.62
C LEU A 47 -11.98 -2.13 6.43
N GLY A 48 -12.28 -1.73 5.18
CA GLY A 48 -13.30 -0.75 4.85
C GLY A 48 -14.74 -1.16 5.23
N ARG A 49 -14.99 -2.45 5.51
CA ARG A 49 -16.29 -2.89 6.06
C ARG A 49 -16.42 -2.64 7.57
N ASN A 50 -15.33 -2.26 8.24
CA ASN A 50 -15.35 -1.83 9.62
C ASN A 50 -15.49 -0.30 9.66
N ARG A 51 -16.66 0.20 10.07
CA ARG A 51 -16.99 1.64 10.11
C ARG A 51 -15.92 2.48 10.82
N ARG A 52 -15.30 1.96 11.88
CA ARG A 52 -14.25 2.67 12.62
C ARG A 52 -12.94 2.83 11.85
N LEU A 53 -12.66 1.93 10.91
CA LEU A 53 -11.46 1.98 10.06
C LEU A 53 -11.70 2.69 8.72
N ALA A 54 -12.96 3.05 8.41
CA ALA A 54 -13.31 3.76 7.18
C ALA A 54 -12.81 5.21 7.17
N LYS A 55 -12.61 5.80 8.34
CA LYS A 55 -12.04 7.14 8.53
C LYS A 55 -11.20 7.13 9.80
N ASP A 56 -10.07 7.83 9.76
CA ASP A 56 -9.21 7.94 10.94
C ASP A 56 -9.89 8.89 11.94
N TYR A 57 -10.49 8.30 12.97
CA TYR A 57 -11.19 9.02 14.03
C TYR A 57 -10.38 9.08 15.31
N GLU A 58 -9.33 8.27 15.41
CA GLU A 58 -8.61 8.07 16.66
C GLU A 58 -7.39 8.99 16.68
N GLU A 59 -7.31 9.85 17.69
CA GLU A 59 -6.14 10.73 17.88
C GLU A 59 -4.89 9.93 18.28
N ASN A 60 -5.09 8.76 18.89
CA ASN A 60 -4.01 7.90 19.37
C ASN A 60 -3.73 6.75 18.38
N PRO A 61 -2.52 6.70 17.77
CA PRO A 61 -2.14 5.66 16.82
C PRO A 61 -2.25 4.23 17.37
N ARG A 62 -2.04 4.04 18.69
CA ARG A 62 -2.18 2.71 19.33
C ARG A 62 -3.60 2.18 19.26
N VAL A 63 -4.58 3.07 19.33
CA VAL A 63 -6.00 2.70 19.23
C VAL A 63 -6.30 2.34 17.78
N SER A 64 -5.86 3.15 16.81
CA SER A 64 -6.00 2.83 15.38
C SER A 64 -5.39 1.47 15.04
N GLU A 65 -4.20 1.17 15.55
CA GLU A 65 -3.53 -0.11 15.37
C GLU A 65 -4.35 -1.28 15.95
N ALA A 66 -4.84 -1.14 17.18
CA ALA A 66 -5.69 -2.15 17.82
C ALA A 66 -6.96 -2.46 17.00
N TRP A 67 -7.57 -1.43 16.39
CA TRP A 67 -8.74 -1.62 15.53
C TRP A 67 -8.45 -2.39 14.25
N VAL A 68 -7.25 -2.21 13.66
CA VAL A 68 -6.82 -2.99 12.49
C VAL A 68 -6.71 -4.47 12.85
N TYR A 69 -6.06 -4.81 13.97
CA TYR A 69 -5.97 -6.19 14.44
C TYR A 69 -7.35 -6.78 14.74
N LEU A 70 -8.21 -6.04 15.44
CA LEU A 70 -9.57 -6.49 15.75
C LEU A 70 -10.41 -6.74 14.48
N GLY A 71 -10.26 -5.88 13.47
CA GLY A 71 -10.89 -6.04 12.16
C GLY A 71 -10.50 -7.35 11.48
N MET A 72 -9.20 -7.68 11.49
CA MET A 72 -8.68 -8.93 10.92
C MET A 72 -9.06 -10.16 11.74
N LEU A 73 -9.03 -10.06 13.08
CA LEU A 73 -9.44 -11.14 13.97
C LEU A 73 -10.92 -11.51 13.72
N ARG A 74 -11.81 -10.52 13.61
CA ARG A 74 -13.23 -10.74 13.29
C ARG A 74 -13.41 -11.44 11.94
N LEU A 75 -12.61 -11.10 10.93
CA LEU A 75 -12.63 -11.78 9.63
C LEU A 75 -12.17 -13.24 9.75
N LEU A 76 -11.08 -13.48 10.48
CA LEU A 76 -10.52 -14.83 10.70
C LEU A 76 -11.52 -15.73 11.42
N VAL A 77 -12.09 -15.25 12.53
CA VAL A 77 -13.09 -16.00 13.32
C VAL A 77 -14.30 -16.37 12.45
N LYS A 78 -14.80 -15.45 11.63
CA LYS A 78 -15.92 -15.72 10.71
C LYS A 78 -15.59 -16.78 9.66
N ARG A 79 -14.33 -16.88 9.22
CA ARG A 79 -13.90 -17.92 8.29
C ARG A 79 -13.76 -19.26 8.97
N LEU A 80 -13.17 -19.27 10.16
CA LEU A 80 -13.02 -20.48 10.96
C LEU A 80 -14.38 -21.10 11.28
N ALA A 81 -15.33 -20.29 11.73
CA ALA A 81 -16.70 -20.72 12.03
C ALA A 81 -17.51 -21.18 10.80
N ARG A 82 -17.05 -20.87 9.57
CA ARG A 82 -17.66 -21.40 8.33
C ARG A 82 -16.97 -22.66 7.82
N ALA A 83 -15.76 -22.92 8.29
CA ALA A 83 -14.95 -24.07 7.90
C ALA A 83 -15.12 -25.25 8.87
N ALA A 84 -15.49 -24.96 10.12
CA ALA A 84 -16.03 -25.92 11.07
C ALA A 84 -17.46 -26.30 10.69
#